data_AF-A0A518CD06-F1
#
_entry.id   AF-A0A518CD06-F1
#
_cell.length_a   1.000
_cell.length_b   1.000
_cell.length_c   1.000
_cell.angle_alpha   90.00
_cell.angle_beta   90.00
_cell.angle_gamma   90.00
#
_symmetry.space_group_name_H-M   'P 1'
#
loop_
_entity.id
_entity.type
_entity.pdbx_description
1 polymer ?
#
loop_
_entity_poly.entity_id
_entity_poly.type
_entity_poly.pdbx_seq_one_letter_code
_entity_poly.pdbx_strand_id
1 'polypeptide(L)'
;MPDQSQFDHALAHRQFSADAFNTAWDLIDKTDRTAEEDVSMLCRAAASLWHWNQREDVNNQSRSVGYWQLSRVFSLLSEGDMALRCGELCLKYAKGTPPFYEAYAYEALARASVISGDAAAAKRYLVKARQLVQRIEEASSKEMLLVDLQSIHG
;
A
#
# COMPACT_ATOMS: atom_id res chain seq x y z
N MET A 1 28.73 36.20 5.61
CA MET A 1 27.51 35.38 5.49
C MET A 1 27.81 34.10 6.25
N PRO A 2 27.05 33.72 7.29
CA PRO A 2 27.27 32.43 7.93
C PRO A 2 26.92 31.32 6.93
N ASP A 3 27.72 30.27 6.98
CA ASP A 3 27.59 29.02 6.24
C ASP A 3 26.16 28.50 6.38
N GLN A 4 25.37 28.61 5.31
CA GLN A 4 24.08 27.95 5.23
C GLN A 4 24.39 26.47 5.06
N SER A 5 24.39 25.72 6.17
CA SER A 5 24.48 24.26 6.13
C SER A 5 23.56 23.75 5.02
N GLN A 6 24.15 23.12 4.01
CA GLN A 6 23.41 22.60 2.86
C GLN A 6 22.26 21.73 3.36
N PHE A 7 21.05 21.97 2.85
CA PHE A 7 19.87 21.20 3.24
C PHE A 7 20.08 19.71 2.89
N ASP A 8 19.98 18.84 3.90
CA ASP A 8 20.13 17.40 3.71
C ASP A 8 18.83 16.80 3.14
N HIS A 9 18.75 16.77 1.80
CA HIS A 9 17.63 16.17 1.09
C HIS A 9 17.45 14.68 1.40
N ALA A 10 18.54 13.93 1.59
CA ALA A 10 18.47 12.49 1.84
C ALA A 10 17.81 12.20 3.20
N LEU A 11 18.20 12.96 4.23
CA LEU A 11 17.56 12.91 5.54
C LEU A 11 16.08 13.30 5.46
N ALA A 12 15.76 14.37 4.72
CA ALA A 12 14.38 14.81 4.54
C ALA A 12 13.51 13.74 3.85
N HIS A 13 13.97 13.12 2.76
CA HIS A 13 13.24 12.04 2.11
C HIS A 13 13.03 10.83 3.02
N ARG A 14 14.04 10.47 3.83
CA ARG A 14 13.90 9.40 4.83
C ARG A 14 12.83 9.74 5.87
N GLN A 15 12.88 10.92 6.46
CA GLN A 15 11.94 11.35 7.51
C GLN A 15 10.51 11.47 6.98
N PHE A 16 10.30 12.21 5.89
CA PHE A 16 8.96 12.43 5.35
C PHE A 16 8.33 11.17 4.75
N SER A 17 9.13 10.24 4.19
CA SER A 17 8.58 8.95 3.74
C SER A 17 7.96 8.16 4.89
N ALA A 18 8.64 8.07 6.03
CA ALA A 18 8.18 7.33 7.21
C ALA A 18 7.04 8.06 7.94
N ASP A 19 7.17 9.36 8.20
CA ASP A 19 6.14 10.17 8.86
C ASP A 19 4.81 10.12 8.10
N ALA A 20 4.87 10.35 6.79
CA ALA A 20 3.68 10.33 5.96
C ALA A 20 3.10 8.91 5.82
N PHE A 21 3.93 7.87 5.77
CA PHE A 21 3.45 6.48 5.72
C PHE A 21 2.68 6.12 6.99
N ASN A 22 3.26 6.39 8.15
CA ASN A 22 2.66 6.06 9.45
C ASN A 22 1.38 6.86 9.68
N THR A 23 1.40 8.17 9.37
CA THR A 23 0.19 9.00 9.47
C THR A 23 -0.93 8.50 8.56
N ALA A 24 -0.61 8.10 7.33
CA ALA A 24 -1.60 7.52 6.42
C ALA A 24 -2.14 6.19 6.97
N TRP A 25 -1.30 5.38 7.62
CA TRP A 25 -1.71 4.14 8.27
C TRP A 25 -2.69 4.38 9.43
N ASP A 26 -2.38 5.32 10.32
CA ASP A 26 -3.28 5.69 11.42
C ASP A 26 -4.65 6.16 10.91
N LEU A 27 -4.67 6.88 9.78
CA LEU A 27 -5.90 7.30 9.13
C LEU A 27 -6.65 6.13 8.47
N ILE A 28 -5.96 5.16 7.87
CA ILE A 28 -6.57 3.94 7.32
C ILE A 28 -7.34 3.18 8.40
N ASP A 29 -6.77 3.07 9.61
CA ASP A 29 -7.35 2.32 10.74
C ASP A 29 -8.52 3.07 11.43
N LYS A 30 -8.65 4.38 11.22
CA LYS A 30 -9.73 5.19 11.77
C LYS A 30 -11.05 4.95 11.02
N THR A 31 -12.12 4.55 11.70
CA THR A 31 -13.42 4.26 11.06
C THR A 31 -14.35 5.46 10.89
N ASP A 32 -14.11 6.54 11.64
CA ASP A 32 -14.90 7.78 11.66
C ASP A 32 -14.09 8.98 11.10
N ARG A 33 -13.49 8.79 9.91
CA ARG A 33 -12.77 9.87 9.22
C ARG A 33 -13.72 10.99 8.76
N THR A 34 -13.27 12.21 8.95
CA THR A 34 -13.83 13.42 8.31
C THR A 34 -13.39 13.53 6.85
N ALA A 35 -14.05 14.39 6.06
CA ALA A 35 -13.66 14.63 4.67
C ALA A 35 -12.24 15.20 4.57
N GLU A 36 -11.84 16.03 5.52
CA GLU A 36 -10.48 16.58 5.61
C GLU A 36 -9.44 15.48 5.92
N GLU A 37 -9.81 14.51 6.75
CA GLU A 37 -8.96 13.35 7.06
C GLU A 37 -8.83 12.39 5.87
N ASP A 38 -9.88 12.21 5.07
CA ASP A 38 -9.83 11.44 3.83
C ASP A 38 -8.86 12.07 2.81
N VAL A 39 -8.90 13.40 2.66
CA VAL A 39 -7.94 14.14 1.82
C VAL A 39 -6.52 14.01 2.39
N SER A 40 -6.36 14.16 3.71
CA SER A 40 -5.07 14.03 4.39
C SER A 40 -4.48 12.63 4.18
N MET A 41 -5.29 11.58 4.30
CA MET A 41 -4.89 10.19 4.09
C MET A 41 -4.32 9.97 2.68
N LEU A 42 -5.01 10.49 1.66
CA LEU A 42 -4.55 10.44 0.27
C LEU A 42 -3.24 11.22 0.08
N CYS A 43 -3.18 12.47 0.54
CA CYS A 43 -1.99 13.31 0.40
C CYS A 43 -0.78 12.67 1.09
N ARG A 44 -0.96 12.08 2.26
CA ARG A 44 0.11 11.45 3.04
C ARG A 44 0.62 10.16 2.38
N ALA A 45 -0.27 9.28 1.92
CA ALA A 45 0.14 8.08 1.19
C ALA A 45 0.89 8.42 -0.10
N ALA A 46 0.40 9.41 -0.86
CA ALA A 46 1.06 9.87 -2.09
C ALA A 46 2.43 10.53 -1.81
N ALA A 47 2.51 11.39 -0.79
CA ALA A 47 3.77 12.02 -0.37
C ALA A 47 4.79 10.98 0.11
N SER A 48 4.34 10.00 0.91
CA SER A 48 5.19 8.89 1.37
C SER A 48 5.82 8.16 0.18
N LEU A 49 5.01 7.70 -0.77
CA LEU A 49 5.49 7.01 -1.96
C LEU A 49 6.44 7.88 -2.80
N TRP A 50 6.16 9.17 -2.94
CA TRP A 50 7.04 10.09 -3.65
C TRP A 50 8.40 10.22 -2.98
N HIS A 51 8.43 10.50 -1.67
CA HIS A 51 9.67 10.61 -0.90
C HIS A 51 10.46 9.29 -0.90
N TRP A 52 9.79 8.14 -0.79
CA TRP A 52 10.45 6.84 -0.83
C TRP A 52 11.20 6.64 -2.16
N ASN A 53 10.61 7.04 -3.27
CA ASN A 53 11.21 6.93 -4.60
C ASN A 53 12.40 7.88 -4.85
N GLN A 54 12.64 8.86 -3.96
CA GLN A 54 13.82 9.73 -4.04
C GLN A 54 15.01 9.17 -3.26
N ARG A 55 14.83 8.12 -2.46
CA ARG A 55 15.90 7.56 -1.61
C ARG A 55 16.78 6.60 -2.40
N GLU A 56 18.08 6.61 -2.13
CA GLU A 56 19.04 5.68 -2.76
C GLU A 56 18.79 4.21 -2.39
N ASP A 57 18.24 3.96 -1.20
CA ASP A 57 17.95 2.62 -0.67
C ASP A 57 16.59 2.05 -1.13
N VAL A 58 15.89 2.74 -2.03
CA VAL A 58 14.60 2.28 -2.54
C VAL A 58 14.77 1.01 -3.38
N ASN A 59 13.89 0.03 -3.14
CA ASN A 59 13.90 -1.22 -3.86
C ASN A 59 12.47 -1.61 -4.26
N ASN A 60 12.33 -2.77 -4.90
CA ASN A 60 11.03 -3.26 -5.37
C ASN A 60 10.07 -3.59 -4.20
N GLN A 61 10.57 -4.01 -3.04
CA GLN A 61 9.73 -4.26 -1.86
C GLN A 61 9.14 -2.96 -1.33
N SER A 62 9.95 -1.92 -1.12
CA SER A 62 9.44 -0.63 -0.62
C SER A 62 8.48 0.03 -1.61
N ARG A 63 8.73 -0.07 -2.92
CA ARG A 63 7.77 0.38 -3.94
C ARG A 63 6.45 -0.39 -3.87
N SER A 64 6.51 -1.72 -3.75
CA SER A 64 5.32 -2.55 -3.62
C SER A 64 4.46 -2.11 -2.42
N VAL A 65 5.09 -1.90 -1.25
CA VAL A 65 4.40 -1.45 -0.03
C VAL A 65 3.75 -0.08 -0.20
N GLY A 66 4.47 0.88 -0.81
CA GLY A 66 3.90 2.22 -1.05
C GLY A 66 2.71 2.20 -2.01
N TYR A 67 2.76 1.41 -3.09
CA TYR A 67 1.63 1.25 -4.00
C TYR A 67 0.47 0.46 -3.38
N TRP A 68 0.76 -0.50 -2.50
CA TRP A 68 -0.26 -1.19 -1.72
C TRP A 68 -1.03 -0.20 -0.83
N GLN A 69 -0.32 0.66 -0.09
CA GLN A 69 -0.95 1.65 0.79
C GLN A 69 -1.83 2.61 -0.02
N LEU A 70 -1.32 3.10 -1.17
CA LEU A 70 -2.10 3.99 -2.02
C LEU A 70 -3.34 3.30 -2.64
N SER A 71 -3.23 2.02 -3.01
CA SER A 71 -4.37 1.22 -3.46
C SER A 71 -5.43 1.04 -2.36
N ARG A 72 -4.99 0.79 -1.12
CA ARG A 72 -5.86 0.70 0.05
C ARG A 72 -6.58 2.02 0.31
N VAL A 73 -5.87 3.15 0.24
CA VAL A 73 -6.47 4.49 0.39
C VAL A 73 -7.54 4.74 -0.67
N PHE A 74 -7.24 4.53 -1.95
CA PHE A 74 -8.26 4.70 -3.00
C PHE A 74 -9.46 3.75 -2.82
N SER A 75 -9.25 2.53 -2.32
CA SER A 75 -10.34 1.62 -2.00
C SER A 75 -11.25 2.18 -0.89
N LEU A 76 -10.69 2.79 0.15
CA LEU A 76 -11.46 3.41 1.24
C LEU A 76 -12.23 4.65 0.77
N LEU A 77 -11.70 5.37 -0.21
CA LEU A 77 -12.35 6.52 -0.84
C LEU A 77 -13.37 6.12 -1.93
N SER A 78 -13.62 4.82 -2.12
CA SER A 78 -14.50 4.28 -3.17
C SER A 78 -14.07 4.61 -4.61
N GLU A 79 -12.77 4.88 -4.82
CA GLU A 79 -12.17 5.22 -6.12
C GLU A 79 -11.57 3.96 -6.79
N GLY A 80 -12.44 3.08 -7.29
CA GLY A 80 -12.09 1.74 -7.77
C GLY A 80 -11.01 1.71 -8.87
N ASP A 81 -11.14 2.56 -9.90
CA ASP A 81 -10.19 2.62 -11.02
C ASP A 81 -8.77 2.97 -10.57
N MET A 82 -8.65 3.94 -9.65
CA MET A 82 -7.37 4.36 -9.10
C MET A 82 -6.80 3.31 -8.14
N ALA A 83 -7.66 2.66 -7.35
CA ALA A 83 -7.27 1.54 -6.51
C ALA A 83 -6.69 0.38 -7.33
N LEU A 84 -7.32 0.04 -8.46
CA LEU A 84 -6.87 -1.01 -9.39
C LEU A 84 -5.52 -0.64 -9.99
N ARG A 85 -5.37 0.58 -10.53
CA ARG A 85 -4.12 1.05 -11.12
C ARG A 85 -2.95 0.99 -10.12
N CYS A 86 -3.19 1.37 -8.87
CA CYS A 86 -2.19 1.27 -7.81
C CYS A 86 -1.90 -0.21 -7.46
N GLY A 87 -2.92 -1.07 -7.41
CA GLY A 87 -2.77 -2.51 -7.19
C GLY A 87 -1.94 -3.19 -8.29
N GLU A 88 -2.11 -2.80 -9.55
CA GLU A 88 -1.31 -3.31 -10.68
C GLU A 88 0.16 -2.90 -10.57
N LEU A 89 0.42 -1.65 -10.17
CA LEU A 89 1.78 -1.17 -9.90
C LEU A 89 2.39 -1.89 -8.69
N CYS A 90 1.61 -2.09 -7.63
CA CYS A 90 2.02 -2.91 -6.49
C CYS A 90 2.46 -4.31 -6.95
N LEU A 91 1.64 -5.00 -7.74
CA LEU A 91 1.98 -6.33 -8.27
C LEU A 91 3.21 -6.30 -9.18
N LYS A 92 3.35 -5.28 -10.03
CA LYS A 92 4.54 -5.10 -10.88
C LYS A 92 5.83 -5.09 -10.05
N TYR A 93 5.85 -4.34 -8.95
CA TYR A 93 7.03 -4.26 -8.08
C TYR A 93 7.16 -5.45 -7.13
N ALA A 94 6.06 -6.09 -6.74
CA ALA A 94 6.10 -7.27 -5.87
C ALA A 94 6.64 -8.53 -6.56
N LYS A 95 6.58 -8.63 -7.90
CA LYS A 95 7.12 -9.77 -8.63
C LYS A 95 8.61 -9.99 -8.34
N GLY A 96 8.95 -11.22 -7.94
CA GLY A 96 10.33 -11.59 -7.58
C GLY A 96 10.76 -11.15 -6.18
N THR A 97 9.86 -10.57 -5.39
CA THR A 97 10.07 -10.33 -3.95
C THR A 97 9.53 -11.51 -3.13
N PRO A 98 9.80 -11.57 -1.80
CA PRO A 98 9.25 -12.62 -0.95
C PRO A 98 7.72 -12.74 -1.07
N PRO A 99 7.15 -13.96 -0.91
CA PRO A 99 5.73 -14.23 -1.16
C PRO A 99 4.75 -13.30 -0.43
N PHE A 100 5.13 -12.79 0.73
CA PHE A 100 4.37 -11.82 1.52
C PHE A 100 3.94 -10.59 0.70
N TYR A 101 4.89 -9.95 0.02
CA TYR A 101 4.61 -8.72 -0.73
C TYR A 101 3.78 -9.00 -1.99
N GLU A 102 4.04 -10.11 -2.69
CA GLU A 102 3.24 -10.49 -3.86
C GLU A 102 1.81 -10.87 -3.45
N ALA A 103 1.63 -11.49 -2.29
CA ALA A 103 0.32 -11.83 -1.78
C ALA A 103 -0.49 -10.58 -1.39
N TYR A 104 0.14 -9.58 -0.77
CA TYR A 104 -0.48 -8.27 -0.52
C TYR A 104 -0.81 -7.50 -1.80
N ALA A 105 -0.01 -7.63 -2.86
CA ALA A 105 -0.37 -7.05 -4.14
C ALA A 105 -1.66 -7.64 -4.72
N TYR A 106 -1.87 -8.96 -4.55
CA TYR A 106 -3.14 -9.59 -4.91
C TYR A 106 -4.29 -9.26 -3.96
N GLU A 107 -4.02 -9.00 -2.67
CA GLU A 107 -5.00 -8.46 -1.72
C GLU A 107 -5.51 -7.09 -2.19
N ALA A 108 -4.60 -6.17 -2.53
CA ALA A 108 -4.95 -4.85 -3.06
C ALA A 108 -5.81 -4.93 -4.32
N LEU A 109 -5.41 -5.77 -5.29
CA LEU A 109 -6.19 -6.00 -6.51
C LEU A 109 -7.56 -6.62 -6.24
N ALA A 110 -7.66 -7.56 -5.29
CA ALA A 110 -8.93 -8.15 -4.91
C ALA A 110 -9.89 -7.11 -4.33
N ARG A 111 -9.40 -6.29 -3.39
CA ARG A 111 -10.17 -5.22 -2.76
C ARG A 111 -10.62 -4.17 -3.78
N ALA A 112 -9.71 -3.70 -4.63
CA ALA A 112 -10.02 -2.74 -5.67
C ALA A 112 -11.05 -3.29 -6.68
N SER A 113 -11.00 -4.59 -6.99
CA SER A 113 -11.98 -5.25 -7.87
C SER A 113 -13.39 -5.29 -7.25
N VAL A 114 -13.50 -5.48 -5.94
CA VAL A 114 -14.79 -5.40 -5.23
C VAL A 114 -15.38 -3.99 -5.35
N ILE A 115 -14.58 -2.96 -5.07
CA ILE A 115 -15.01 -1.56 -5.18
C ILE A 115 -15.46 -1.23 -6.61
N SER A 116 -14.79 -1.81 -7.61
CA SER A 116 -15.11 -1.62 -9.03
C SER A 116 -16.27 -2.50 -9.52
N GLY A 117 -16.87 -3.34 -8.67
CA GLY A 117 -17.97 -4.24 -9.03
C GLY A 117 -17.59 -5.50 -9.83
N ASP A 118 -16.30 -5.82 -9.99
CA ASP A 118 -15.84 -7.03 -10.66
C ASP A 118 -15.57 -8.16 -9.64
N ALA A 119 -16.66 -8.77 -9.16
CA ALA A 119 -16.59 -9.90 -8.23
C ALA A 119 -15.81 -11.11 -8.80
N ALA A 120 -15.80 -11.28 -10.12
CA ALA A 120 -15.06 -12.37 -10.76
C ALA A 120 -13.55 -12.14 -10.67
N ALA A 121 -13.08 -10.92 -10.92
CA ALA A 121 -11.69 -10.53 -10.70
C ALA A 121 -11.29 -10.62 -9.24
N ALA A 122 -12.12 -10.12 -8.32
CA ALA A 122 -11.88 -10.21 -6.89
C ALA A 122 -11.63 -11.66 -6.45
N LYS A 123 -12.50 -12.59 -6.85
CA LYS A 123 -12.35 -14.03 -6.55
C LYS A 123 -11.05 -14.61 -7.12
N ARG A 124 -10.68 -14.26 -8.36
CA ARG A 124 -9.42 -14.71 -8.97
C ARG A 124 -8.19 -14.23 -8.19
N TYR A 125 -8.18 -12.96 -7.77
CA TYR A 125 -7.05 -12.41 -7.02
C TYR A 125 -6.97 -12.96 -5.59
N LEU A 126 -8.11 -13.15 -4.91
CA LEU A 126 -8.14 -13.78 -3.59
C LEU A 126 -7.57 -15.21 -3.61
N VAL A 127 -7.84 -15.99 -4.67
CA VAL A 127 -7.24 -17.33 -4.84
C VAL A 127 -5.72 -17.24 -4.95
N LYS A 128 -5.20 -16.31 -5.76
CA LYS A 128 -3.75 -16.11 -5.91
C LYS A 128 -3.08 -15.67 -4.62
N ALA A 129 -3.69 -14.73 -3.88
CA ALA A 129 -3.20 -14.30 -2.59
C ALA A 129 -3.13 -15.47 -1.59
N ARG A 130 -4.19 -16.28 -1.49
CA ARG A 130 -4.24 -17.47 -0.62
C ARG A 130 -3.21 -18.54 -1.00
N GLN A 131 -2.93 -18.73 -2.28
CA GLN A 131 -1.87 -19.64 -2.73
C GLN A 131 -0.48 -19.16 -2.26
N LEU A 132 -0.22 -17.86 -2.29
CA LEU A 132 1.05 -17.29 -1.84
C LEU A 132 1.19 -17.29 -0.32
N VAL A 133 0.10 -17.14 0.45
CA VAL A 133 0.10 -17.27 1.92
C VAL A 133 0.72 -18.60 2.36
N GLN A 134 0.46 -19.70 1.65
CA GLN A 134 1.03 -21.01 1.96
C GLN A 134 2.57 -21.06 1.84
N ARG A 135 3.16 -20.12 1.10
CA ARG A 135 4.60 -20.02 0.84
C ARG A 135 5.31 -19.02 1.77
N ILE A 136 4.57 -18.28 2.59
CA ILE A 136 5.15 -17.45 3.65
C ILE A 136 5.68 -18.41 4.73
N GLU A 137 6.78 -18.09 5.39
CA GLU A 137 7.34 -18.93 6.46
C GLU A 137 6.89 -18.42 7.83
N GLU A 138 6.96 -17.11 8.01
CA GLU A 138 6.65 -16.41 9.25
C GLU A 138 5.14 -16.45 9.56
N ALA A 139 4.79 -16.94 10.75
CA ALA A 139 3.40 -17.25 11.09
C ALA A 139 2.55 -16.00 11.31
N SER A 140 3.10 -14.95 11.93
CA SER A 140 2.34 -13.71 12.17
C SER A 140 2.04 -12.96 10.87
N SER A 141 2.95 -12.99 9.90
CA SER A 141 2.75 -12.48 8.53
C SER A 141 1.62 -13.22 7.80
N LYS A 142 1.50 -14.54 7.98
CA LYS A 142 0.36 -15.31 7.44
C LYS A 142 -0.94 -14.88 8.06
N GLU A 143 -0.97 -14.82 9.38
CA GLU A 143 -2.18 -14.49 10.14
C GLU A 143 -2.68 -13.09 9.78
N MET A 144 -1.79 -12.10 9.77
CA MET A 144 -2.09 -10.73 9.37
C MET A 144 -2.74 -10.69 7.97
N LEU A 145 -2.10 -11.30 6.97
CA LEU A 145 -2.63 -11.30 5.62
C LEU A 145 -3.95 -12.09 5.50
N LEU A 146 -4.12 -13.17 6.25
CA LEU A 146 -5.37 -13.92 6.26
C LEU A 146 -6.53 -13.11 6.83
N VAL A 147 -6.30 -12.33 7.90
CA VAL A 147 -7.29 -11.39 8.46
C VAL A 147 -7.66 -10.34 7.40
N ASP A 148 -6.67 -9.75 6.73
CA ASP A 148 -6.91 -8.79 5.66
C ASP A 148 -7.73 -9.38 4.51
N LEU A 149 -7.39 -10.58 4.05
CA LEU A 149 -8.13 -11.28 3.00
C LEU A 149 -9.56 -11.65 3.40
N GLN A 150 -9.82 -11.89 4.70
CA GLN A 150 -11.16 -12.16 5.21
C GLN A 150 -12.04 -10.91 5.25
N SER A 151 -11.44 -9.72 5.44
CA SER A 151 -12.16 -8.44 5.42
C SER A 151 -12.64 -7.99 4.04
N ILE A 152 -12.25 -8.70 2.97
CA ILE A 152 -12.69 -8.41 1.60
C ILE A 152 -14.02 -9.13 1.37
N HIS A 153 -15.11 -8.36 1.44
CA HIS A 153 -16.46 -8.83 1.15
C HIS A 153 -16.93 -8.23 -0.17
N GLY A 154 -17.34 -9.06 -1.12
CA GLY A 154 -17.89 -8.67 -2.42
C GLY A 154 -19.00 -9.61 -2.85
#